data_AF-A0A437LVM9-F1
#
_entry.id   AF-A0A437LVM9-F1
#
_cell.length_a   1.000
_cell.length_b   1.000
_cell.length_c   1.000
_cell.angle_alpha   90.00
_cell.angle_beta   90.00
_cell.angle_gamma   90.00
#
_symmetry.space_group_name_H-M   'P 1'
#
loop_
_entity.id
_entity.type
_entity.pdbx_description
1 polymer ?
#
loop_
_entity_poly.entity_id
_entity_poly.type
_entity_poly.pdbx_seq_one_letter_code
_entity_poly.pdbx_strand_id
1 'polypeptide(L)' 'MMIAEAVTLDSIASRLAAKAGLDWGSLADHPGYLKAIWRERALGTVRAEAPDATIQRIGLDRRTGRIGPMIINLKRMVG' A
#
# COMPACT_ATOMS: atom_id res chain seq x y z
N MET A 1 -14.99 4.38 19.33
CA MET A 1 -14.63 5.29 18.23
C MET A 1 -13.80 4.49 17.22
N MET A 2 -14.44 3.94 16.19
CA MET A 2 -13.75 3.12 15.19
C MET A 2 -13.22 4.06 14.10
N ILE A 3 -11.95 4.42 14.20
CA ILE A 3 -11.23 5.00 13.06
C ILE A 3 -11.12 3.83 12.07
N ALA A 4 -11.83 3.90 10.95
CA ALA A 4 -11.50 3.03 9.83
C ALA A 4 -10.06 3.37 9.44
N GLU A 5 -9.10 2.59 9.92
CA GLU A 5 -7.68 2.79 9.63
C GLU A 5 -7.53 2.65 8.11
N ALA A 6 -7.44 3.79 7.43
CA ALA A 6 -7.06 3.84 6.05
C ALA A 6 -5.65 3.24 5.94
N VAL A 7 -5.55 1.98 5.49
CA VAL A 7 -4.28 1.29 5.33
C VAL A 7 -3.65 1.76 4.04
N THR A 8 -2.39 2.19 4.08
CA THR A 8 -1.65 2.55 2.86
C THR A 8 -1.10 1.29 2.18
N LEU A 9 -0.99 1.33 0.86
CA LEU A 9 -0.37 0.26 0.08
C LEU A 9 1.08 0.01 0.55
N ASP A 10 1.81 1.07 0.92
CA ASP A 10 3.18 0.97 1.44
C ASP A 10 3.24 0.25 2.79
N SER A 11 2.22 0.40 3.65
CA SER A 11 2.14 -0.35 4.90
C SER A 11 1.98 -1.85 4.65
N ILE A 12 1.20 -2.25 3.64
CA ILE A 12 1.04 -3.66 3.25
C ILE A 12 2.32 -4.18 2.59
N ALA A 13 2.89 -3.42 1.66
CA ALA A 13 4.12 -3.76 0.96
C ALA A 13 5.29 -3.94 1.93
N SER A 14 5.44 -3.03 2.91
CA SER A 14 6.45 -3.10 3.96
C SER A 14 6.29 -4.35 4.83
N ARG A 15 5.05 -4.69 5.24
CA ARG A 15 4.79 -5.94 5.98
C ARG A 15 5.12 -7.19 5.17
N LEU A 16 4.84 -7.20 3.88
CA LEU A 16 5.19 -8.31 2.99
C LEU A 16 6.71 -8.45 2.80
N ALA A 17 7.42 -7.33 2.65
CA ALA A 17 8.88 -7.31 2.58
C ALA A 17 9.52 -7.82 3.87
N ALA A 18 9.01 -7.38 5.03
CA ALA A 18 9.48 -7.83 6.34
C ALA A 18 9.28 -9.34 6.55
N LYS A 19 8.15 -9.89 6.10
CA LYS A 19 7.91 -11.36 6.11
C LYS A 19 8.91 -12.13 5.25
N ALA A 20 9.50 -11.50 4.23
CA ALA A 20 10.55 -12.06 3.41
C ALA A 20 11.97 -11.73 3.94
N GLY A 21 12.09 -11.18 5.15
CA GLY A 21 13.38 -10.84 5.77
C GLY A 21 14.03 -9.57 5.23
N LEU A 22 13.27 -8.73 4.50
CA LEU A 22 13.79 -7.48 3.95
C LEU A 22 13.35 -6.29 4.80
N ASP A 23 14.30 -5.40 5.11
CA ASP A 23 14.00 -4.12 5.73
C ASP A 23 13.51 -3.11 4.69
N TRP A 24 12.30 -2.57 4.88
CA TRP A 24 11.69 -1.61 3.96
C TRP A 24 12.50 -0.32 3.81
N GLY A 25 13.17 0.15 4.87
CA GLY A 25 14.01 1.35 4.85
C GLY A 25 15.17 1.22 3.86
N SER A 26 15.76 0.03 3.80
CA SER A 26 16.90 -0.29 2.93
C SER A 26 16.54 -0.50 1.46
N LEU A 27 15.26 -0.68 1.11
CA LEU A 27 14.86 -0.96 -0.27
C LEU A 27 14.87 0.31 -1.13
N ALA A 28 15.45 0.20 -2.34
CA ALA A 28 15.46 1.26 -3.33
C ALA A 28 14.03 1.63 -3.77
N ASP A 29 13.71 2.92 -3.73
CA ASP A 29 12.41 3.49 -4.09
C ASP A 29 12.45 4.13 -5.48
N HIS A 30 12.51 3.30 -6.51
CA HIS A 30 12.48 3.74 -7.90
C HIS A 30 11.64 2.76 -8.75
N PRO A 31 10.98 3.22 -9.83
CA PRO A 31 10.28 2.33 -10.76
C PRO A 31 11.19 1.17 -11.22
N GLY A 32 10.68 -0.06 -11.12
CA GLY A 32 11.44 -1.28 -11.46
C GLY A 32 12.30 -1.87 -10.34
N TYR A 33 12.39 -1.22 -9.18
CA TYR A 33 13.16 -1.70 -8.03
C TYR A 33 12.30 -2.38 -6.96
N LEU A 34 12.96 -2.92 -5.92
CA LEU A 34 12.36 -3.79 -4.92
C LEU A 34 11.09 -3.21 -4.27
N LYS A 35 11.01 -1.91 -3.94
CA LYS A 35 9.77 -1.32 -3.41
C LYS A 35 8.60 -1.37 -4.40
N ALA A 36 8.85 -1.19 -5.70
CA ALA A 36 7.82 -1.31 -6.72
C ALA A 36 7.26 -2.74 -6.78
N ILE A 37 8.15 -3.75 -6.74
CA ILE A 37 7.76 -5.17 -6.72
C ILE A 37 6.88 -5.49 -5.51
N TRP A 38 7.23 -4.98 -4.33
CA TRP A 38 6.46 -5.21 -3.11
C TRP A 38 5.11 -4.46 -3.10
N ARG A 39 5.04 -3.27 -3.70
CA ARG A 39 3.77 -2.55 -3.92
C ARG A 39 2.85 -3.32 -4.86
N GLU A 40 3.39 -3.91 -5.93
CA GLU A 40 2.63 -4.77 -6.85
C GLU A 40 2.13 -6.04 -6.16
N ARG A 41 2.97 -6.69 -5.34
CA ARG A 41 2.55 -7.84 -4.53
C ARG A 41 1.45 -7.46 -3.54
N ALA A 42 1.60 -6.34 -2.85
CA ALA A 42 0.57 -5.82 -1.94
C ALA A 42 -0.75 -5.58 -2.66
N LEU A 43 -0.71 -5.03 -3.88
CA LEU A 43 -1.89 -4.81 -4.70
C LEU A 43 -2.56 -6.15 -5.08
N GLY A 44 -1.77 -7.15 -5.44
CA GLY A 44 -2.24 -8.51 -5.72
C GLY A 44 -2.93 -9.15 -4.52
N THR A 45 -2.30 -9.06 -3.33
CA THR A 45 -2.89 -9.56 -2.07
C THR A 45 -4.21 -8.89 -1.75
N VAL A 46 -4.28 -7.56 -1.85
CA VAL A 46 -5.52 -6.80 -1.58
C VAL A 46 -6.63 -7.21 -2.54
N ARG A 47 -6.33 -7.36 -3.83
CA ARG A 47 -7.31 -7.80 -4.82
C ARG A 47 -7.80 -9.23 -4.59
N ALA A 48 -6.95 -10.11 -4.08
CA ALA A 48 -7.29 -11.51 -3.82
C ALA A 48 -8.09 -11.67 -2.52
N GLU A 49 -7.69 -11.00 -1.44
CA GLU A 49 -8.30 -11.15 -0.11
C GLU A 49 -9.48 -10.21 0.13
N ALA A 50 -9.49 -9.06 -0.55
CA ALA A 50 -10.52 -8.04 -0.41
C ALA A 50 -10.87 -7.46 -1.80
N PRO A 51 -11.54 -8.24 -2.67
CA PRO A 51 -11.90 -7.79 -4.02
C PRO A 51 -12.80 -6.54 -4.02
N ASP A 52 -13.57 -6.32 -2.94
CA ASP A 52 -14.42 -5.14 -2.76
C ASP A 52 -13.67 -3.91 -2.21
N ALA A 53 -12.36 -4.02 -1.96
CA ALA A 53 -11.55 -2.91 -1.49
C ALA A 53 -11.46 -1.81 -2.54
N THR A 54 -11.73 -0.57 -2.13
CA THR A 54 -11.56 0.58 -3.02
C THR A 54 -10.14 1.13 -2.86
N ILE A 55 -9.39 1.09 -3.95
CA ILE A 55 -8.01 1.57 -3.97
C ILE A 55 -8.00 2.98 -4.56
N GLN A 56 -7.61 3.96 -3.76
CA GLN A 56 -7.53 5.36 -4.17
C GLN A 56 -6.08 5.83 -4.18
N ARG A 57 -5.62 6.34 -5.33
CA ARG A 57 -4.34 7.05 -5.39
C ARG A 57 -4.60 8.49 -4.95
N ILE A 58 -4.07 8.90 -3.80
CA ILE A 58 -4.05 10.32 -3.46
C ILE A 58 -3.04 10.99 -4.38
N GLY A 59 -3.52 11.96 -5.16
CA GLY A 59 -2.76 12.59 -6.23
C GLY A 59 -1.49 13.32 -5.75
N LEU A 60 -0.78 13.90 -6.72
CA LEU A 60 0.39 14.73 -6.47
C LEU A 60 0.06 15.85 -5.48
N ASP A 61 0.75 15.87 -4.34
CA ASP A 61 0.78 17.05 -3.48
C ASP A 61 1.52 18.15 -4.24
N ARG A 62 0.76 19.11 -4.79
CA ARG A 62 1.30 20.24 -5.57
C ARG A 62 2.19 21.17 -4.76
N ARG A 63 2.13 21.10 -3.43
CA ARG A 63 2.92 21.95 -2.52
C ARG A 63 4.30 21.36 -2.27
N THR A 64 4.41 20.03 -2.25
CA THR A 64 5.67 19.33 -2.01
C THR A 64 6.24 18.65 -3.26
N GLY A 65 5.48 18.61 -4.35
CA GLY A 65 5.83 17.86 -5.57
C GLY A 65 5.86 16.34 -5.36
N ARG A 66 5.36 15.84 -4.22
CA ARG A 66 5.40 14.42 -3.88
C ARG A 66 4.13 13.72 -4.32
N ILE A 67 4.27 12.53 -4.89
CA ILE A 67 3.12 11.65 -5.13
C ILE A 67 2.56 11.24 -3.76
N GLY A 68 1.28 11.51 -3.53
CA GLY A 68 0.60 11.10 -2.31
C GLY A 68 0.53 9.58 -2.18
N PRO A 69 0.37 9.07 -0.94
CA PRO A 69 0.29 7.63 -0.72
C PRO A 69 -0.96 7.03 -1.39
N MET A 70 -0.83 5.78 -1.81
CA MET A 70 -1.97 5.00 -2.29
C MET A 70 -2.71 4.44 -1.08
N ILE A 71 -3.97 4.82 -0.92
CA ILE A 71 -4.81 4.44 0.22
C ILE A 71 -5.76 3.33 -0.20
N ILE A 72 -5.88 2.32 0.65
CA ILE A 72 -6.80 1.21 0.48
C ILE A 72 -7.91 1.38 1.50
N ASN A 73 -9.12 1.59 0.99
CA ASN A 73 -10.34 1.58 1.78
C ASN A 73 -10.91 0.16 1.72
N LEU A 74 -10.66 -0.61 2.78
CA LEU A 74 -11.31 -1.89 2.98
C LEU A 74 -12.77 -1.60 3.36
N LYS A 75 -13.71 -1.83 2.43
CA LYS A 75 -15.12 -1.85 2.82
C LYS A 75 -15.25 -2.97 3.85
N ARG A 76 -15.73 -2.61 5.04
CA ARG A 76 -15.96 -3.54 6.14
C ARG A 76 -16.79 -4.71 5.60
N MET A 77 -16.20 -5.91 5.56
CA MET A 77 -16.99 -7.14 5.46
C MET A 77 -17.83 -7.17 6.73
N VAL A 78 -19.11 -6.83 6.59
CA VAL A 78 -20.10 -7.11 7.61
C VAL A 78 -20.28 -8.62 7.55
N GLY A 79 -19.59 -9.33 8.45
CA GLY A 79 -19.95 -10.70 8.82
C GLY A 79 -21.19 -10.69 9.69
#